data_AF-A0A5Y1WP26-F1
#
_entry.id   AF-A0A5Y1WP26-F1
#
_cell.length_a   1.000
_cell.length_b   1.000
_cell.length_c   1.000
_cell.angle_alpha   90.00
_cell.angle_beta   90.00
_cell.angle_gamma   90.00
#
_symmetry.space_group_name_H-M   'P 1'
#
loop_
_entity.id
_entity.type
_entity.pdbx_description
1 polymer ?
#
loop_
_entity_poly.entity_id
_entity_poly.type
_entity_poly.pdbx_seq_one_letter_code
_entity_poly.pdbx_strand_id
1 'polypeptide(L)'
;MNHEKGFYFPDRESLARAINRVKAYPDLSAEFIADEIFNNKESDASISAAMIDVIAERQRQTTGEGFTPEQDDKYDRAELVSAALSYIRLATIWKDKDPDCYRKSSAPMSWPWLPEWWKPKDPRRDLIRGIALLIAEAERRDRQEVAQ
;
A
#
# COMPACT_ATOMS: atom_id res chain seq x y z
N MET A 1 -27.01 5.83 3.36
CA MET A 1 -26.43 4.49 3.14
C MET A 1 -25.26 4.65 2.17
N ASN A 2 -23.98 4.45 2.46
CA ASN A 2 -23.22 4.05 3.65
C ASN A 2 -21.90 4.83 3.58
N HIS A 3 -21.68 5.75 4.53
CA HIS A 3 -20.34 6.31 4.76
C HIS A 3 -19.64 5.38 5.75
N GLU A 4 -19.09 4.27 5.26
CA GLU A 4 -18.28 3.40 6.10
C GLU A 4 -16.85 3.33 5.57
N LYS A 5 -15.97 3.95 6.36
CA LYS A 5 -14.53 3.67 6.52
C LYS A 5 -13.56 4.20 5.45
N GLY A 6 -13.80 5.41 4.95
CA GLY A 6 -12.71 6.27 4.46
C GLY A 6 -12.22 7.16 5.60
N PHE A 7 -10.90 7.26 5.83
CA PHE A 7 -10.33 8.19 6.81
C PHE A 7 -10.57 9.64 6.35
N TYR A 8 -11.65 10.26 6.83
CA TYR A 8 -11.90 11.68 6.67
C TYR A 8 -11.26 12.43 7.84
N PHE A 9 -10.31 13.33 7.53
CA PHE A 9 -9.68 14.21 8.52
C PHE A 9 -10.21 15.63 8.32
N PRO A 10 -11.11 16.12 9.21
CA PRO A 10 -11.79 17.39 9.01
C PRO A 10 -10.88 18.61 9.14
N ASP A 11 -9.71 18.46 9.77
CA ASP A 11 -8.79 19.56 10.08
C ASP A 11 -7.34 19.09 10.29
N ARG A 12 -6.43 20.06 10.32
CA ARG A 12 -4.98 19.86 10.55
C ARG A 12 -4.68 19.12 11.83
N GLU A 13 -5.38 19.44 12.91
CA GLU A 13 -5.13 18.81 14.20
C GLU A 13 -5.56 17.34 14.21
N SER A 14 -6.60 16.98 13.46
CA SER A 14 -7.10 15.62 13.35
C SER A 14 -6.18 14.76 12.49
N LEU A 15 -5.64 15.29 11.39
CA LEU A 15 -4.59 14.63 10.61
C LEU A 15 -3.28 14.54 11.40
N ALA A 16 -2.84 15.62 12.04
CA ALA A 16 -1.63 15.64 12.86
C ALA A 16 -1.72 14.65 14.03
N ARG A 17 -2.87 14.52 14.70
CA ARG A 17 -3.10 13.49 15.73
C ARG A 17 -3.08 12.08 15.18
N ALA A 18 -3.55 11.86 13.95
CA ALA A 18 -3.48 10.56 13.29
C ALA A 18 -2.04 10.21 12.91
N ILE A 19 -1.30 11.17 12.36
CA ILE A 19 0.12 11.03 12.01
C ILE A 19 0.99 10.85 13.27
N ASN A 20 0.73 11.58 14.35
CA ASN A 20 1.45 11.47 15.64
C ASN A 20 1.32 10.10 16.31
N ARG A 21 0.34 9.28 15.90
CA ARG A 21 0.20 7.89 16.36
C ARG A 21 1.00 6.90 15.51
N VAL A 22 1.56 7.35 14.39
CA VAL A 22 2.45 6.60 13.52
C VAL A 22 3.87 7.05 13.85
N LYS A 23 4.74 6.12 14.28
CA LYS A 23 6.16 6.41 14.49
C LYS A 23 6.82 6.59 13.11
N ALA A 24 6.71 7.79 12.53
CA ALA A 24 7.29 8.12 11.24
C ALA A 24 8.82 8.29 11.34
N TYR A 25 9.50 8.26 10.19
CA TYR A 25 10.95 8.41 10.03
C TYR A 25 11.55 9.45 10.99
N PRO A 26 12.66 9.14 11.70
CA PRO A 26 13.24 9.99 12.75
C PRO A 26 13.77 11.35 12.24
N ASP A 27 13.79 11.56 10.93
CA ASP A 27 14.44 12.70 10.28
C ASP A 27 13.44 13.85 9.98
N LEU A 28 12.13 13.59 10.08
CA LEU A 28 11.07 14.57 9.87
C LEU A 28 10.11 14.53 11.05
N SER A 29 10.02 15.61 11.82
CA SER A 29 9.03 15.67 12.90
C SER A 29 7.63 15.58 12.31
N ALA A 30 6.69 14.98 13.04
CA ALA A 30 5.31 14.88 12.61
C ALA A 30 4.68 16.27 12.41
N GLU A 31 5.14 17.29 13.15
CA GLU A 31 4.81 18.68 12.91
C GLU A 31 5.31 19.18 11.56
N PHE A 32 6.53 18.82 11.15
CA PHE A 32 7.09 19.18 9.84
C PHE A 32 6.34 18.52 8.69
N ILE A 33 5.96 17.24 8.82
CA ILE A 33 5.12 16.55 7.82
C ILE A 33 3.75 17.21 7.73
N ALA A 34 3.13 17.53 8.87
CA ALA A 34 1.85 18.21 8.91
C ALA A 34 1.96 19.64 8.33
N ASP A 35 3.04 20.36 8.59
CA ASP A 35 3.30 21.68 8.05
C ASP A 35 3.57 21.64 6.55
N GLU A 36 4.31 20.66 6.02
CA GLU A 36 4.51 20.49 4.58
C GLU A 36 3.18 20.20 3.86
N ILE A 37 2.30 19.39 4.46
CA ILE A 37 0.99 19.06 3.90
C ILE A 37 0.03 20.27 3.95
N PHE A 38 0.08 21.10 5.00
CA PHE A 38 -0.87 22.20 5.22
C PHE A 38 -0.39 23.60 4.81
N ASN A 39 0.90 23.90 4.91
CA ASN A 39 1.45 25.24 4.68
C ASN A 39 1.89 25.48 3.24
N ASN A 40 1.82 24.47 2.38
CA ASN A 40 2.02 24.62 0.95
C ASN A 40 0.81 25.32 0.29
N LYS A 41 0.43 26.50 0.79
CA LYS A 41 -0.76 27.28 0.40
C LYS A 41 -0.76 27.77 -1.06
N GLU A 42 0.33 27.56 -1.81
CA GLU A 42 0.39 27.82 -3.25
C GLU A 42 0.43 26.55 -4.12
N SER A 43 0.47 25.36 -3.51
CA SER A 43 0.14 24.13 -4.21
C SER A 43 -1.18 23.60 -3.64
N ASP A 44 -2.20 23.41 -4.46
CA ASP A 44 -3.27 22.48 -4.11
C ASP A 44 -2.60 21.12 -3.84
N ALA A 45 -2.22 20.84 -2.59
CA ALA A 45 -1.73 19.55 -2.12
C ALA A 45 -2.90 18.57 -2.07
N SER A 46 -3.53 18.40 -3.23
CA SER A 46 -4.58 17.44 -3.51
C SER A 46 -3.94 16.05 -3.34
N ILE A 47 -4.34 15.33 -2.28
CA ILE A 47 -4.04 13.90 -2.16
C ILE A 47 -4.44 13.23 -3.47
N SER A 48 -3.46 12.68 -4.19
CA SER A 48 -3.74 12.11 -5.50
C SER A 48 -4.65 10.88 -5.38
N ALA A 49 -5.47 10.62 -6.41
CA ALA A 49 -6.29 9.41 -6.46
C ALA A 49 -5.45 8.13 -6.25
N ALA A 50 -4.19 8.12 -6.70
CA ALA A 50 -3.27 6.99 -6.48
C ALA A 50 -2.96 6.75 -5.00
N MET A 51 -2.72 7.82 -4.22
CA MET A 51 -2.47 7.67 -2.78
C MET A 51 -3.72 7.13 -2.06
N ILE A 52 -4.91 7.63 -2.41
CA ILE A 52 -6.18 7.14 -1.87
C ILE A 52 -6.38 5.65 -2.18
N ASP A 53 -6.12 5.25 -3.43
CA ASP A 53 -6.25 3.87 -3.87
C ASP A 53 -5.29 2.93 -3.13
N VAL A 54 -4.04 3.36 -2.86
CA VAL A 54 -3.07 2.55 -2.09
C VAL A 54 -3.56 2.31 -0.66
N ILE A 55 -4.06 3.35 0.00
CA ILE A 55 -4.60 3.24 1.37
C ILE A 55 -5.80 2.28 1.36
N ALA A 56 -6.73 2.47 0.42
CA ALA A 56 -7.91 1.63 0.29
C ALA A 56 -7.54 0.16 -0.01
N GLU A 57 -6.55 -0.08 -0.87
CA GLU A 57 -6.11 -1.42 -1.20
C GLU A 57 -5.42 -2.11 -0.02
N ARG A 58 -4.58 -1.41 0.75
CA ARG A 58 -3.99 -1.98 1.98
C ARG A 58 -5.08 -2.39 2.97
N GLN A 59 -6.09 -1.54 3.17
CA GLN A 59 -7.24 -1.88 4.01
C GLN A 59 -8.02 -3.09 3.48
N ARG A 60 -8.23 -3.19 2.16
CA ARG A 60 -8.92 -4.32 1.53
C ARG A 60 -8.14 -5.62 1.70
N GLN A 61 -6.82 -5.60 1.59
CA GLN A 61 -5.97 -6.78 1.83
C GLN A 61 -6.16 -7.31 3.26
N THR A 62 -6.14 -6.44 4.26
CA THR A 62 -6.33 -6.85 5.66
C THR A 62 -7.77 -7.27 5.96
N THR A 63 -8.77 -6.48 5.55
CA THR A 63 -10.17 -6.69 5.95
C THR A 63 -10.95 -7.64 5.05
N GLY A 64 -10.62 -7.68 3.76
CA GLY A 64 -11.31 -8.47 2.75
C GLY A 64 -10.63 -9.80 2.44
N GLU A 65 -9.30 -9.85 2.43
CA GLU A 65 -8.53 -11.07 2.13
C GLU A 65 -7.99 -11.74 3.40
N GLY A 66 -8.04 -11.06 4.55
CA GLY A 66 -7.53 -11.58 5.81
C GLY A 66 -6.00 -11.58 5.92
N PHE A 67 -5.30 -10.78 5.10
CA PHE A 67 -3.84 -10.62 5.16
C PHE A 67 -3.49 -9.71 6.35
N THR A 68 -3.41 -10.31 7.53
CA THR A 68 -3.23 -9.57 8.78
C THR A 68 -1.75 -9.24 9.03
N PRO A 69 -1.46 -8.15 9.76
CA PRO A 69 -0.09 -7.84 10.21
C PRO A 69 0.63 -9.02 10.88
N GLU A 70 -0.08 -9.82 11.67
CA GLU A 70 0.47 -10.98 12.37
C GLU A 70 0.80 -12.14 11.44
N GLN A 71 0.13 -12.24 10.29
CA GLN A 71 0.52 -13.17 9.22
C GLN A 71 1.72 -12.64 8.45
N ASP A 72 1.73 -11.33 8.15
CA ASP A 72 2.85 -10.66 7.49
C ASP A 72 4.15 -10.87 8.29
N ASP A 73 4.09 -10.81 9.62
CA ASP A 73 5.23 -11.04 10.53
C ASP A 73 5.86 -12.43 10.44
N LYS A 74 5.17 -13.42 9.83
CA LYS A 74 5.69 -14.77 9.62
C LYS A 74 6.55 -14.89 8.37
N TYR A 75 6.55 -13.89 7.49
CA TYR A 75 7.38 -13.89 6.28
C TYR A 75 8.80 -13.39 6.59
N ASP A 76 9.80 -14.24 6.33
CA ASP A 76 11.20 -13.99 6.64
C ASP A 76 12.14 -14.03 5.41
N ARG A 77 11.59 -14.29 4.21
CA ARG A 77 12.33 -14.43 2.94
C ARG A 77 11.87 -13.44 1.88
N ALA A 78 11.45 -12.24 2.33
CA ALA A 78 11.00 -11.15 1.48
C ALA A 78 9.80 -11.52 0.57
N GLU A 79 8.91 -12.40 1.04
CA GLU A 79 7.73 -12.83 0.29
C GLU A 79 6.85 -11.64 -0.11
N LEU A 80 6.58 -10.71 0.81
CA LEU A 80 5.79 -9.50 0.52
C LEU A 80 6.40 -8.65 -0.60
N VAL A 81 7.72 -8.48 -0.59
CA VAL A 81 8.46 -7.75 -1.65
C VAL A 81 8.40 -8.50 -2.97
N SER A 82 8.63 -9.81 -2.95
CA SER A 82 8.56 -10.69 -4.13
C SER A 82 7.17 -10.67 -4.79
N ALA A 83 6.11 -10.70 -4.00
CA ALA A 83 4.73 -10.56 -4.46
C ALA A 83 4.48 -9.15 -5.05
N ALA A 84 4.94 -8.10 -4.37
CA ALA A 84 4.82 -6.72 -4.85
C ALA A 84 5.48 -6.51 -6.21
N LEU A 85 6.74 -6.93 -6.34
CA LEU A 85 7.52 -6.81 -7.58
C LEU A 85 6.89 -7.60 -8.72
N SER A 86 6.29 -8.75 -8.43
CA SER A 86 5.58 -9.56 -9.43
C SER A 86 4.43 -8.76 -10.07
N TYR A 87 3.60 -8.08 -9.27
CA TYR A 87 2.53 -7.23 -9.78
C TYR A 87 3.05 -5.99 -10.50
N ILE A 88 4.02 -5.26 -9.92
CA ILE A 88 4.59 -4.04 -10.51
C ILE A 88 5.23 -4.36 -11.87
N ARG A 89 5.97 -5.46 -11.97
CA ARG A 89 6.62 -5.89 -13.19
C ARG A 89 5.62 -6.28 -14.26
N LEU A 90 4.57 -7.03 -13.91
CA LEU A 90 3.48 -7.33 -14.86
C LEU A 90 2.86 -6.04 -15.39
N ALA A 91 2.45 -5.15 -14.48
CA ALA A 91 1.82 -3.89 -14.82
C ALA A 91 2.72 -2.99 -15.70
N THR A 92 4.04 -3.10 -15.56
CA THR A 92 4.99 -2.32 -16.36
C THR A 92 5.22 -2.92 -17.75
N ILE A 93 5.48 -4.23 -17.82
CA ILE A 93 5.88 -4.90 -19.07
C ILE A 93 4.65 -5.15 -19.96
N TRP A 94 3.49 -5.42 -19.36
CA TRP A 94 2.27 -5.82 -20.07
C TRP A 94 1.23 -4.69 -20.14
N LYS A 95 1.61 -3.44 -19.89
CA LYS A 95 0.68 -2.29 -19.83
C LYS A 95 -0.18 -2.10 -21.08
N ASP A 96 0.36 -2.44 -22.24
CA ASP A 96 -0.28 -2.28 -23.56
C ASP A 96 -0.80 -3.62 -24.13
N LYS A 97 -0.78 -4.69 -23.34
CA LYS A 97 -1.31 -5.99 -23.76
C LYS A 97 -2.83 -6.00 -23.72
N ASP A 98 -3.42 -6.87 -24.52
CA ASP A 98 -4.85 -7.19 -24.46
C ASP A 98 -5.29 -7.50 -23.00
N PRO A 99 -6.41 -6.93 -22.51
CA PRO A 99 -6.85 -7.11 -21.13
C PRO A 99 -7.12 -8.57 -20.74
N ASP A 100 -7.58 -9.43 -21.65
CA ASP A 100 -7.80 -10.84 -21.34
C ASP A 100 -6.48 -11.59 -21.21
N CYS A 101 -5.51 -11.28 -22.07
CA CYS A 101 -4.16 -11.82 -21.96
C CYS A 101 -3.49 -11.40 -20.64
N TYR A 102 -3.65 -10.14 -20.24
CA TYR A 102 -3.14 -9.61 -18.98
C TYR A 102 -3.71 -10.37 -17.78
N ARG A 103 -5.05 -10.48 -17.70
CA ARG A 103 -5.75 -11.14 -16.59
C ARG A 103 -5.51 -12.65 -16.49
N LYS A 104 -5.15 -13.29 -17.60
CA LYS A 104 -4.85 -14.73 -17.67
C LYS A 104 -3.35 -15.03 -17.62
N SER A 105 -2.51 -14.03 -17.34
CA SER A 105 -1.07 -14.25 -17.19
C SER A 105 -0.78 -15.23 -16.06
N SER A 106 0.13 -16.16 -16.30
CA SER A 106 0.60 -17.09 -15.27
C SER A 106 1.36 -16.36 -14.17
N ALA A 107 1.32 -16.90 -12.95
CA ALA A 107 2.15 -16.42 -11.86
C ALA A 107 3.64 -16.46 -12.28
N PRO A 108 4.39 -15.36 -12.14
CA PRO A 108 5.82 -15.38 -12.44
C PRO A 108 6.56 -16.27 -11.44
N MET A 109 7.76 -16.73 -11.80
CA MET A 109 8.61 -17.54 -10.91
C MET A 109 8.98 -16.83 -9.60
N SER A 110 8.96 -15.49 -9.60
CA SER A 110 9.19 -14.67 -8.41
C SER A 110 7.97 -14.61 -7.47
N TRP A 111 6.80 -15.11 -7.86
CA TRP A 111 5.63 -15.12 -7.01
C TRP A 111 5.83 -16.13 -5.87
N PRO A 112 5.70 -15.70 -4.60
CA PRO A 112 6.12 -16.53 -3.45
C PRO A 112 5.06 -17.52 -2.97
N TRP A 113 3.81 -17.37 -3.43
CA TRP A 113 2.66 -18.15 -2.93
C TRP A 113 2.13 -19.10 -4.00
N LEU A 114 1.11 -19.88 -3.66
CA LEU A 114 0.47 -20.78 -4.61
C LEU A 114 -0.07 -20.00 -5.83
N PRO A 115 0.04 -20.54 -7.06
CA PRO A 115 -0.37 -19.85 -8.28
C PRO A 115 -1.84 -19.41 -8.30
N GLU A 116 -2.72 -20.09 -7.56
CA GLU A 116 -4.14 -19.72 -7.43
C GLU A 116 -4.39 -18.37 -6.72
N TRP A 117 -3.40 -17.89 -5.96
CA TRP A 117 -3.43 -16.57 -5.33
C TRP A 117 -2.97 -15.46 -6.27
N TRP A 118 -2.38 -15.81 -7.42
CA TRP A 118 -2.04 -14.85 -8.46
C TRP A 118 -3.29 -14.44 -9.24
N LYS A 119 -3.77 -13.22 -8.97
CA LYS A 119 -5.03 -12.69 -9.51
C LYS A 119 -4.87 -11.31 -10.15
N PRO A 120 -4.06 -11.16 -11.23
CA PRO A 120 -3.86 -9.87 -11.89
C PRO A 120 -5.16 -9.31 -12.44
N LYS A 121 -5.28 -7.98 -12.49
CA LYS A 121 -6.50 -7.32 -12.97
C LYS A 121 -6.28 -6.38 -14.13
N ASP A 122 -5.50 -5.34 -13.91
CA ASP A 122 -5.09 -4.39 -14.92
C ASP A 122 -3.84 -3.66 -14.42
N PRO A 123 -3.09 -2.99 -15.31
CA PRO A 123 -1.83 -2.35 -14.96
C PRO A 123 -1.95 -1.37 -13.78
N ARG A 124 -2.98 -0.53 -13.76
CA ARG A 124 -3.12 0.51 -12.72
C ARG A 124 -3.47 -0.13 -11.38
N ARG A 125 -4.39 -1.09 -11.32
CA ARG A 125 -4.76 -1.77 -10.07
C ARG A 125 -3.65 -2.65 -9.52
N ASP A 126 -2.88 -3.31 -10.39
CA ASP A 126 -1.79 -4.16 -9.93
C ASP A 126 -0.57 -3.33 -9.47
N LEU A 127 -0.33 -2.14 -10.03
CA LEU A 127 0.61 -1.19 -9.43
C LEU A 127 0.22 -0.82 -7.99
N ILE A 128 -1.06 -0.50 -7.76
CA ILE A 128 -1.57 -0.16 -6.42
C ILE A 128 -1.44 -1.34 -5.46
N ARG A 129 -1.78 -2.55 -5.89
CA ARG A 129 -1.59 -3.77 -5.09
C ARG A 129 -0.14 -3.99 -4.72
N GLY A 130 0.77 -3.81 -5.68
CA GLY A 130 2.20 -3.91 -5.42
C GLY A 130 2.69 -2.89 -4.40
N ILE A 131 2.27 -1.63 -4.52
CA ILE A 131 2.62 -0.58 -3.53
C ILE A 131 2.03 -0.91 -2.15
N ALA A 132 0.77 -1.37 -2.07
CA ALA A 132 0.16 -1.77 -0.81
C ALA A 132 0.90 -2.95 -0.13
N LEU A 133 1.41 -3.90 -0.91
CA LEU A 133 2.26 -4.99 -0.40
C LEU A 133 3.63 -4.50 0.09
N LEU A 134 4.22 -3.48 -0.54
CA LEU A 134 5.44 -2.85 -0.02
C LEU A 134 5.20 -2.10 1.28
N ILE A 135 4.03 -1.47 1.44
CA ILE A 135 3.63 -0.88 2.73
C ILE A 135 3.50 -1.98 3.78
N ALA A 136 2.89 -3.12 3.46
CA ALA A 136 2.80 -4.26 4.39
C ALA A 136 4.19 -4.73 4.86
N GLU A 137 5.18 -4.80 3.96
CA GLU A 137 6.56 -5.12 4.31
C GLU A 137 7.21 -4.05 5.20
N ALA A 138 7.00 -2.76 4.92
CA ALA A 138 7.51 -1.68 5.75
C ALA A 138 6.91 -1.77 7.17
N GLU A 139 5.59 -1.91 7.27
CA GLU A 139 4.88 -2.08 8.55
C GLU A 139 5.41 -3.30 9.34
N ARG A 140 5.74 -4.40 8.65
CA ARG A 140 6.36 -5.60 9.25
C ARG A 140 7.72 -5.29 9.86
N ARG A 141 8.57 -4.55 9.14
CA ARG A 141 9.91 -4.14 9.63
C ARG A 141 9.80 -3.16 10.79
N ASP A 142 8.91 -2.18 10.69
CA ASP A 142 8.69 -1.19 11.75
C ASP A 142 8.29 -1.87 13.08
N ARG A 143 7.45 -2.91 13.01
CA ARG A 143 7.10 -3.73 14.20
C ARG A 143 8.30 -4.49 14.76
N GLN A 144 9.18 -5.03 13.90
CA GLN A 144 10.39 -5.73 14.34
C GLN A 144 11.39 -4.78 15.01
N GLU A 145 11.54 -3.55 14.51
CA GLU A 145 12.43 -2.54 15.11
C GLU A 145 11.94 -2.05 16.47
N VAL A 146 10.62 -1.95 16.69
CA VAL A 146 10.04 -1.59 18.00
C VAL A 146 10.14 -2.71 19.03
N ALA A 147 10.25 -3.97 18.58
CA ALA A 147 10.35 -5.14 19.46
C ALA A 147 11.79 -5.43 19.95
N GLN A 148 12.81 -4.75 19.40
CA GLN A 148 14.22 -4.82 19.80
C GLN A 148 14.57 -3.76 20.84
#